data_AF-A0A966ULE9-F1
#
_entry.id   AF-A0A966ULE9-F1
#
_cell.length_a   1.000
_cell.length_b   1.000
_cell.length_c   1.000
_cell.angle_alpha   90.00
_cell.angle_beta   90.00
_cell.angle_gamma   90.00
#
_symmetry.space_group_name_H-M   'P 1'
#
loop_
_entity.id
_entity.type
_entity.pdbx_description
1 polymer ?
#
loop_
_entity_poly.entity_id
_entity_poly.type
_entity_poly.pdbx_seq_one_letter_code
_entity_poly.pdbx_strand_id
1 'polypeptide(L)'
;MNLQSVADVRSALDENNYLASDGLATAVFLAISLNRPLLLEGEAGVGKTELAKVLATIRNSELIRLQCYEGIDAAQAMYDWDYSRQLLHLRTVEATGEATSIGAEKLEGQLYSERFLIRRALLQAIDQHSGVSPVLLIDEIDRADDEFEAYLLEVLSDFQIT
;
A
#
# COMPACT_ATOMS: atom_id res chain seq x y z
N MET A 1 15.99 -15.49 3.14
CA MET A 1 16.53 -15.80 1.80
C MET A 1 17.44 -14.66 1.39
N ASN A 2 18.66 -14.93 0.90
CA ASN A 2 19.58 -13.87 0.45
C ASN A 2 19.32 -13.58 -1.03
N LEU A 3 18.91 -12.35 -1.37
CA LEU A 3 18.72 -11.89 -2.75
C LEU A 3 19.91 -11.01 -3.16
N GLN A 4 21.12 -11.57 -3.13
CA GLN A 4 22.38 -10.81 -3.34
C GLN A 4 22.90 -10.86 -4.78
N SER A 5 22.29 -11.67 -5.63
CA SER A 5 22.62 -11.76 -7.05
C SER A 5 21.39 -12.06 -7.92
N VAL A 6 21.52 -11.86 -9.22
CA VAL A 6 20.49 -12.22 -10.20
C VAL A 6 20.20 -13.73 -10.16
N ALA A 7 21.22 -14.56 -9.93
CA ALA A 7 21.06 -16.01 -9.81
C ALA A 7 20.24 -16.39 -8.57
N ASP A 8 20.47 -15.71 -7.44
CA ASP A 8 19.69 -15.95 -6.21
C ASP A 8 18.22 -15.56 -6.40
N VAL A 9 17.95 -14.43 -7.05
CA VAL A 9 16.58 -13.99 -7.37
C VAL A 9 15.90 -15.03 -8.27
N ARG A 10 16.59 -15.50 -9.30
CA ARG A 10 16.04 -16.50 -10.22
C ARG A 10 15.74 -17.82 -9.50
N SER A 11 16.64 -18.31 -8.64
CA SER A 11 16.41 -19.52 -7.83
C SER A 11 15.22 -19.34 -6.88
N ALA A 12 15.14 -18.20 -6.19
CA ALA A 12 14.06 -17.91 -5.25
C ALA A 12 12.69 -17.84 -5.96
N LEU A 13 12.63 -17.27 -7.16
CA LEU A 13 11.41 -17.23 -7.97
C LEU A 13 11.02 -18.65 -8.42
N ASP A 14 11.98 -19.45 -8.91
CA ASP A 14 11.73 -20.83 -9.37
C ASP A 14 11.25 -21.75 -8.22
N GLU A 15 11.86 -21.64 -7.04
CA GLU A 15 11.45 -22.35 -5.82
C GLU A 15 10.00 -22.02 -5.39
N ASN A 16 9.49 -20.85 -5.78
CA ASN A 16 8.12 -20.41 -5.56
C ASN A 16 7.22 -20.58 -6.80
N ASN A 17 7.61 -21.44 -7.74
CA ASN A 17 6.88 -21.78 -8.97
C ASN A 17 6.70 -20.60 -9.94
N TYR A 18 7.64 -19.64 -9.94
CA TYR A 18 7.65 -18.51 -10.85
C TYR A 18 8.86 -18.57 -11.80
N LEU A 19 8.60 -18.92 -13.06
CA LEU A 19 9.64 -19.00 -14.09
C LEU A 19 9.97 -17.61 -14.65
N ALA A 20 11.01 -16.99 -14.13
CA ALA A 20 11.48 -15.68 -14.60
C ALA A 20 12.49 -15.79 -15.75
N SER A 21 12.40 -14.86 -16.70
CA SER A 21 13.47 -14.61 -17.66
C SER A 21 14.66 -13.94 -16.99
N ASP A 22 15.85 -14.00 -17.62
CA ASP A 22 17.05 -13.34 -17.09
C ASP A 22 16.87 -11.82 -16.97
N GLY A 23 16.14 -11.21 -17.91
CA GLY A 23 15.81 -9.79 -17.86
C GLY A 23 14.93 -9.43 -16.66
N LEU A 24 13.91 -10.24 -16.38
CA LEU A 24 13.02 -10.01 -15.23
C LEU A 24 13.75 -10.23 -13.90
N ALA A 25 14.53 -11.30 -13.78
CA ALA A 25 15.34 -11.57 -12.59
C ALA A 25 16.33 -10.43 -12.32
N THR A 26 16.94 -9.88 -13.38
CA THR A 26 17.84 -8.72 -13.26
C THR A 26 17.08 -7.46 -12.81
N ALA A 27 15.92 -7.17 -13.39
CA ALA A 27 15.12 -6.01 -13.02
C ALA A 27 14.65 -6.08 -11.55
N VAL A 28 14.18 -7.25 -11.11
CA VAL A 28 13.81 -7.51 -9.71
C VAL A 28 15.01 -7.35 -8.77
N PHE A 29 16.17 -7.91 -9.13
CA PHE A 29 17.40 -7.76 -8.35
C PHE A 29 17.79 -6.29 -8.17
N LEU A 30 17.75 -5.50 -9.24
CA LEU A 30 18.07 -4.06 -9.21
C LEU A 30 17.04 -3.27 -8.40
N ALA A 31 15.75 -3.53 -8.56
CA ALA A 31 14.69 -2.86 -7.80
C ALA A 31 14.88 -3.06 -6.28
N ILE A 32 15.17 -4.30 -5.86
CA ILE A 32 15.42 -4.63 -4.44
C ILE A 32 16.72 -3.98 -3.96
N SER A 33 17.80 -4.06 -4.74
CA SER A 33 19.13 -3.56 -4.34
C SER A 33 19.20 -2.04 -4.27
N LEU A 34 18.48 -1.35 -5.16
CA LEU A 34 18.45 0.11 -5.24
C LEU A 34 17.31 0.72 -4.42
N ASN A 35 16.44 -0.10 -3.84
CA ASN A 35 15.20 0.32 -3.18
C ASN A 35 14.37 1.26 -4.08
N ARG A 36 14.16 0.85 -5.34
CA ARG A 36 13.40 1.61 -6.34
C ARG A 36 12.16 0.83 -6.80
N PRO A 37 11.03 1.51 -7.07
CA PRO A 37 9.85 0.88 -7.64
C PRO A 37 10.17 0.17 -8.97
N LEU A 38 9.48 -0.95 -9.22
CA LEU A 38 9.59 -1.72 -10.46
C LEU A 38 8.32 -1.57 -11.29
N LEU A 39 8.44 -0.93 -12.45
CA LEU A 39 7.36 -0.87 -13.44
C LEU A 39 7.41 -2.13 -14.32
N LEU A 40 6.28 -2.82 -14.46
CA LEU A 40 6.17 -4.05 -15.24
C LEU A 40 5.18 -3.91 -16.39
N GLU A 41 5.72 -3.77 -17.60
CA GLU A 41 4.95 -3.72 -18.85
C GLU A 41 4.88 -5.12 -19.51
N GLY A 42 3.84 -5.36 -20.30
CA GLY A 42 3.59 -6.67 -20.92
C GLY A 42 2.11 -7.00 -21.07
N GLU A 43 1.81 -8.05 -21.81
CA GLU A 43 0.43 -8.48 -22.09
C GLU A 43 -0.30 -8.96 -20.83
N ALA A 44 -1.64 -8.95 -20.89
CA ALA A 44 -2.46 -9.53 -19.84
C ALA A 44 -2.16 -11.04 -19.71
N GLY A 45 -2.07 -11.53 -18.47
CA GLY A 45 -1.88 -12.96 -18.19
C GLY A 45 -0.43 -13.46 -18.16
N VAL A 46 0.57 -12.60 -18.38
CA VAL A 46 2.01 -12.98 -18.32
C VAL A 46 2.58 -13.11 -16.89
N GLY A 47 1.73 -13.05 -15.87
CA GLY A 47 2.13 -13.27 -14.47
C GLY A 47 2.67 -12.05 -13.73
N LYS A 48 2.35 -10.81 -14.15
CA LYS A 48 2.76 -9.58 -13.44
C LYS A 48 2.25 -9.52 -11.99
N THR A 49 0.95 -9.74 -11.80
CA THR A 49 0.31 -9.81 -10.48
C THR A 49 0.88 -10.96 -9.64
N GLU A 50 1.20 -12.08 -10.28
CA GLU A 50 1.72 -13.26 -9.60
C GLU A 50 3.14 -13.04 -9.07
N LEU A 51 3.96 -12.29 -9.80
CA LEU A 51 5.29 -11.91 -9.34
C LEU A 51 5.24 -11.17 -7.99
N ALA A 52 4.30 -10.22 -7.82
CA ALA A 52 4.18 -9.49 -6.57
C ALA A 52 3.81 -10.41 -5.38
N LYS A 53 2.93 -11.39 -5.59
CA LYS A 53 2.58 -12.40 -4.58
C LYS A 53 3.78 -13.27 -4.21
N VAL A 54 4.52 -13.72 -5.22
CA VAL A 54 5.72 -14.54 -5.01
C VAL A 54 6.80 -13.76 -4.27
N LEU A 55 7.02 -12.49 -4.62
CA LEU A 55 7.96 -11.62 -3.91
C LEU A 55 7.56 -11.39 -2.45
N ALA A 56 6.27 -11.22 -2.16
CA ALA A 56 5.78 -11.10 -0.79
C ALA A 56 6.06 -12.38 0.01
N THR A 57 5.84 -13.56 -0.59
CA THR A 57 6.18 -14.86 0.00
C THR A 57 7.68 -15.01 0.26
N ILE A 58 8.53 -14.70 -0.74
CA ILE A 58 10.00 -14.76 -0.63
C ILE A 58 10.52 -13.86 0.51
N ARG A 59 9.94 -12.66 0.65
CA ARG A 59 10.31 -11.68 1.67
C ARG A 59 9.65 -11.92 3.02
N ASN A 60 8.71 -12.88 3.11
CA ASN A 60 7.87 -13.09 4.28
C ASN A 60 7.24 -11.77 4.77
N SER A 61 6.69 -11.01 3.82
CA SER A 61 6.10 -9.69 4.04
C SER A 61 4.65 -9.68 3.58
N GLU A 62 3.88 -8.71 4.07
CA GLU A 62 2.51 -8.50 3.60
C GLU A 62 2.49 -8.08 2.13
N LEU A 63 1.47 -8.54 1.39
CA LEU A 63 1.13 -8.05 0.06
C LEU A 63 -0.02 -7.06 0.17
N ILE A 64 0.26 -5.79 -0.10
CA ILE A 64 -0.74 -4.74 -0.15
C ILE A 64 -1.08 -4.49 -1.62
N ARG A 65 -2.36 -4.40 -1.94
CA ARG A 65 -2.82 -4.16 -3.32
C ARG A 65 -3.56 -2.84 -3.42
N LEU A 66 -3.16 -2.04 -4.40
CA LEU A 66 -3.84 -0.84 -4.88
C LEU A 66 -4.32 -1.12 -6.31
N GLN A 67 -5.64 -1.17 -6.51
CA GLN A 67 -6.23 -1.30 -7.84
C GLN A 67 -6.57 0.11 -8.34
N CYS A 68 -5.97 0.51 -9.45
CA CYS A 68 -6.30 1.75 -10.13
C CYS A 68 -7.51 1.55 -11.06
N TYR A 69 -8.28 2.62 -11.19
CA TYR A 69 -9.46 2.71 -12.05
C TYR A 69 -9.75 4.18 -12.32
N GLU A 70 -10.58 4.46 -13.33
CA GLU A 70 -10.95 5.81 -13.74
C GLU A 70 -11.68 6.55 -12.60
N GLY A 71 -11.20 7.75 -12.23
CA GLY A 71 -11.72 8.53 -11.10
C GLY A 71 -11.22 8.09 -9.73
N ILE A 72 -10.15 7.29 -9.63
CA ILE A 72 -9.45 7.07 -8.37
C ILE A 72 -8.79 8.37 -7.90
N ASP A 73 -9.00 8.74 -6.64
CA ASP A 73 -8.38 9.92 -6.02
C ASP A 73 -7.31 9.55 -4.98
N ALA A 74 -6.51 10.54 -4.57
CA ALA A 74 -5.45 10.36 -3.58
C ALA A 74 -5.99 9.87 -2.22
N ALA A 75 -7.17 10.34 -1.78
CA ALA A 75 -7.76 9.93 -0.51
C ALA A 75 -8.10 8.44 -0.52
N GLN A 76 -8.70 7.94 -1.61
CA GLN A 76 -9.05 6.53 -1.80
C GLN A 76 -7.82 5.61 -1.75
N ALA A 77 -6.67 6.09 -2.23
CA ALA A 77 -5.41 5.34 -2.18
C ALA A 77 -4.67 5.47 -0.83
N MET A 78 -4.87 6.57 -0.10
CA MET A 78 -4.08 6.94 1.08
C MET A 78 -4.77 6.64 2.41
N TYR A 79 -5.89 7.29 2.72
CA TYR A 79 -6.67 7.03 3.93
C TYR A 79 -8.12 7.54 3.81
N ASP A 80 -8.98 6.99 4.65
CA ASP A 80 -10.37 7.42 4.81
C ASP A 80 -10.70 7.58 6.29
N TRP A 81 -11.76 8.31 6.61
CA TRP A 81 -12.26 8.45 7.98
C TRP A 81 -13.50 7.57 8.17
N ASP A 82 -13.50 6.75 9.23
CA ASP A 82 -14.65 5.91 9.57
C ASP A 82 -15.77 6.75 10.19
N TYR A 83 -16.56 7.41 9.33
CA TYR A 83 -17.69 8.22 9.75
C TYR A 83 -18.74 7.42 10.53
N SER A 84 -18.89 6.12 10.25
CA SER A 84 -19.84 5.26 10.97
C SER A 84 -19.41 5.07 12.42
N ARG A 85 -18.12 4.79 12.66
CA ARG A 85 -17.56 4.73 14.02
C ARG A 85 -17.54 6.09 14.71
N GLN A 86 -17.26 7.18 14.00
CA GLN A 86 -17.34 8.53 14.55
C GLN A 86 -18.75 8.86 15.05
N LEU A 87 -19.78 8.57 14.24
CA LEU A 87 -21.18 8.77 14.63
C LEU A 87 -21.57 7.89 15.82
N LEU A 88 -21.16 6.61 15.84
CA LEU A 88 -21.44 5.72 16.96
C LEU A 88 -20.78 6.22 18.26
N HIS A 89 -19.56 6.75 18.18
CA HIS A 89 -18.85 7.37 19.30
C HIS A 89 -19.64 8.56 19.86
N LEU A 90 -20.06 9.50 18.99
CA LEU A 90 -20.87 10.65 19.37
C LEU A 90 -22.18 10.22 20.07
N ARG A 91 -22.91 9.25 19.48
CA ARG A 91 -24.14 8.71 20.06
C ARG A 91 -23.93 8.08 21.44
N THR A 92 -22.81 7.39 21.64
CA THR A 92 -22.47 6.75 22.92
C THR A 92 -22.17 7.80 23.99
N VAL A 93 -21.42 8.84 23.63
CA VAL A 93 -21.09 9.96 24.51
C VAL A 93 -22.35 10.79 24.86
N GLU A 94 -23.28 10.95 23.92
CA GLU A 94 -24.60 11.56 24.18
C GLU A 94 -25.43 10.73 25.16
N ALA A 95 -25.55 9.41 24.91
CA ALA A 95 -26.39 8.52 25.71
C ALA A 95 -25.90 8.32 27.16
N THR A 96 -24.58 8.43 27.37
CA THR A 96 -23.95 8.33 28.71
C THR A 96 -23.98 9.64 29.50
N GLY A 97 -24.41 10.75 28.87
CA GLY A 97 -24.41 12.09 29.47
C GLY A 97 -23.02 12.73 29.59
N GLU A 98 -21.98 12.07 29.06
CA GLU A 98 -20.60 12.55 29.07
C GLU A 98 -20.38 13.72 28.08
N ALA A 99 -21.26 13.91 27.10
CA ALA A 99 -21.18 15.02 26.15
C ALA A 99 -21.09 16.39 26.85
N THR A 100 -21.88 16.58 27.91
CA THR A 100 -21.91 17.83 28.69
C THR A 100 -20.68 18.02 29.57
N SER A 101 -20.02 16.95 30.01
CA SER A 101 -18.84 17.03 30.88
C SER A 101 -17.53 17.18 30.10
N ILE A 102 -17.45 16.59 28.90
CA ILE A 102 -16.29 16.67 28.01
C ILE A 102 -16.23 18.03 27.30
N GLY A 103 -17.39 18.58 26.91
CA GLY A 103 -17.49 19.81 26.12
C GLY A 103 -17.30 19.56 24.61
N ALA A 104 -17.98 20.35 23.79
CA ALA A 104 -18.07 20.13 22.34
C ALA A 104 -16.71 20.14 21.63
N GLU A 105 -15.84 21.09 21.94
CA GLU A 105 -14.53 21.25 21.30
C GLU A 105 -13.60 20.04 21.55
N LYS A 106 -13.59 19.50 22.78
CA LYS A 106 -12.83 18.30 23.11
C LYS A 106 -13.42 17.04 22.48
N LEU A 107 -14.74 16.99 22.31
CA LEU A 107 -15.41 15.87 21.65
C LEU A 107 -15.17 15.86 20.15
N GLU A 108 -15.11 17.03 19.51
CA GLU A 108 -14.75 17.18 18.10
C GLU A 108 -13.29 16.78 17.85
N GLY A 109 -12.34 17.26 18.68
CA GLY A 109 -10.93 16.86 18.57
C GLY A 109 -10.68 15.36 18.72
N GLN A 110 -11.60 14.63 19.36
CA GLN A 110 -11.55 13.18 19.46
C GLN A 110 -11.87 12.46 18.14
N LEU A 111 -12.65 13.07 17.23
CA LEU A 111 -13.08 12.47 15.97
C LEU A 111 -11.96 12.35 14.94
N TYR A 112 -11.00 13.29 14.97
CA TYR A 112 -9.82 13.29 14.10
C TYR A 112 -8.63 12.63 14.80
N SER A 113 -8.80 11.36 15.18
CA SER A 113 -7.75 10.55 15.81
C SER A 113 -7.55 9.24 15.08
N GLU A 114 -6.35 8.66 15.15
CA GLU A 114 -5.98 7.40 14.45
C GLU A 114 -6.99 6.25 14.66
N ARG A 115 -7.74 6.25 15.77
CA ARG A 115 -8.79 5.23 16.03
C ARG A 115 -9.87 5.17 14.95
N PHE A 116 -10.11 6.29 14.26
CA PHE A 116 -11.10 6.45 13.19
C PHE A 116 -10.45 6.50 11.81
N LEU A 117 -9.13 6.45 11.73
CA LEU A 117 -8.40 6.49 10.46
C LEU A 117 -8.40 5.09 9.83
N ILE A 118 -9.00 4.97 8.66
CA ILE A 118 -8.92 3.79 7.81
C ILE A 118 -7.73 3.99 6.88
N ARG A 119 -6.62 3.32 7.19
CA ARG A 119 -5.43 3.33 6.33
C ARG A 119 -5.75 2.59 5.03
N ARG A 120 -5.48 3.20 3.87
CA ARG A 120 -5.61 2.57 2.55
C ARG A 120 -4.24 2.11 2.06
N ALA A 121 -4.15 1.58 0.84
CA ALA A 121 -2.99 0.85 0.35
C ALA A 121 -1.67 1.62 0.47
N LEU A 122 -1.63 2.90 0.11
CA LEU A 122 -0.40 3.71 0.17
C LEU A 122 0.05 3.96 1.60
N LEU A 123 -0.87 4.37 2.48
CA LEU A 123 -0.53 4.61 3.88
C LEU A 123 -0.16 3.32 4.61
N GLN A 124 -0.82 2.20 4.31
CA GLN A 124 -0.43 0.89 4.85
C GLN A 124 0.98 0.49 4.41
N ALA A 125 1.36 0.79 3.16
CA ALA A 125 2.68 0.45 2.63
C ALA A 125 3.81 1.28 3.25
N ILE A 126 3.54 2.55 3.54
CA ILE A 126 4.51 3.48 4.14
C ILE A 126 4.58 3.30 5.67
N ASP A 127 3.43 3.14 6.32
CA ASP A 127 3.35 3.04 7.78
C ASP A 127 3.60 1.60 8.26
N GLN A 128 4.88 1.25 8.31
CA GLN A 128 5.39 -0.08 8.64
C GLN A 128 5.29 -0.41 10.13
N HIS A 129 4.07 -0.63 10.63
CA HIS A 129 3.81 -1.03 12.02
C HIS A 129 4.51 -2.36 12.40
N SER A 130 4.76 -3.22 11.42
CA SER A 130 5.22 -4.61 11.59
C SER A 130 6.76 -4.78 11.51
N GLY A 131 7.51 -3.71 11.20
CA GLY A 131 8.97 -3.72 11.06
C GLY A 131 9.53 -4.42 9.80
N VAL A 132 8.69 -5.09 9.01
CA VAL A 132 9.03 -5.68 7.70
C VAL A 132 8.36 -4.86 6.61
N SER A 133 9.14 -4.36 5.64
CA SER A 133 8.59 -3.59 4.53
C SER A 133 7.72 -4.47 3.63
N PRO A 134 6.44 -4.10 3.40
CA PRO A 134 5.52 -4.88 2.58
C PRO A 134 5.87 -4.80 1.10
N VAL A 135 5.26 -5.69 0.30
CA VAL A 135 5.23 -5.58 -1.15
C VAL A 135 3.94 -4.85 -1.53
N LEU A 136 4.05 -3.67 -2.14
CA LEU A 136 2.92 -2.92 -2.69
C LEU A 136 2.78 -3.26 -4.17
N LEU A 137 1.65 -3.86 -4.55
CA LEU A 137 1.23 -4.04 -5.93
C LEU A 137 0.27 -2.92 -6.33
N ILE A 138 0.67 -2.13 -7.32
CA ILE A 138 -0.19 -1.14 -7.98
C ILE A 138 -0.59 -1.73 -9.33
N ASP A 139 -1.87 -1.98 -9.51
CA ASP A 139 -2.43 -2.71 -10.66
C ASP A 139 -3.32 -1.77 -11.49
N GLU A 140 -3.33 -1.96 -12.82
CA GLU A 140 -4.05 -1.10 -13.78
C GLU A 140 -3.78 0.41 -13.65
N ILE A 141 -2.52 0.79 -13.37
CA ILE A 141 -2.12 2.21 -13.24
C ILE A 141 -2.47 3.04 -14.47
N ASP A 142 -2.48 2.42 -15.65
CA ASP A 142 -2.85 3.02 -16.94
C ASP A 142 -4.33 3.45 -17.03
N ARG A 143 -5.15 3.09 -16.04
CA ARG A 143 -6.55 3.52 -15.92
C ARG A 143 -6.75 4.70 -14.98
N ALA A 144 -5.71 5.14 -14.27
CA ALA A 144 -5.79 6.29 -13.39
C ALA A 144 -5.73 7.59 -14.20
N ASP A 145 -6.23 8.66 -13.61
CA ASP A 145 -6.14 10.00 -14.21
C ASP A 145 -4.74 10.60 -13.97
N ASP A 146 -4.30 11.52 -14.85
CA ASP A 146 -2.97 12.15 -14.80
C ASP A 146 -2.63 12.78 -13.43
N GLU A 147 -3.64 13.32 -12.74
CA GLU A 147 -3.49 13.91 -11.40
C GLU A 147 -3.06 12.85 -10.37
N PHE A 148 -3.67 11.67 -10.44
CA PHE A 148 -3.32 10.55 -9.57
C PHE A 148 -1.93 9.99 -9.89
N GLU A 149 -1.59 9.88 -11.18
CA GLU A 149 -0.25 9.43 -11.59
C GLU A 149 0.85 10.37 -11.06
N ALA A 150 0.66 11.68 -11.19
CA ALA A 150 1.60 12.69 -10.70
C ALA A 150 1.79 12.59 -9.18
N TYR A 151 0.68 12.46 -8.44
CA TYR A 151 0.71 12.24 -7.00
C TYR A 151 1.45 10.95 -6.63
N LEU A 152 1.16 9.86 -7.33
CA LEU A 152 1.79 8.57 -7.06
C LEU A 152 3.30 8.61 -7.31
N LEU A 153 3.76 9.32 -8.35
CA LEU A 153 5.18 9.51 -8.62
C LEU A 153 5.89 10.29 -7.51
N GLU A 154 5.24 11.31 -6.93
CA GLU A 154 5.76 12.04 -5.77
C GLU A 154 5.93 11.10 -4.57
N VAL A 155 4.86 10.36 -4.22
CA VAL A 155 4.88 9.41 -3.10
C VAL A 155 5.95 8.33 -3.29
N LEU A 156 6.08 7.77 -4.49
CA LEU A 156 7.08 6.72 -4.79
C LEU A 156 8.52 7.24 -4.89
N SER A 157 8.71 8.56 -5.03
CA SER A 157 10.04 9.17 -5.07
C SER A 157 10.64 9.31 -3.69
N ASP A 158 9.85 9.82 -2.73
CA ASP A 158 10.30 10.14 -1.38
C ASP A 158 9.81 9.16 -0.30
N PHE A 159 8.91 8.23 -0.65
CA PHE A 159 8.25 7.29 0.27
C PHE A 159 7.56 7.99 1.46
N GLN A 160 6.96 9.16 1.19
CA GLN A 160 6.33 10.01 2.19
C GLN A 160 4.92 10.43 1.75
N ILE A 161 4.10 10.70 2.75
CA ILE A 161 2.75 11.26 2.62
C ILE A 161 2.78 12.61 3.37
N THR A 162 2.30 13.67 2.71
CA THR A 162 2.21 15.02 3.28
C THR A 162 0.79 15.33 3.74
#